data_AF-A0A9E3G1N1-F1
#
_entry.id   AF-A0A9E3G1N1-F1
#
_cell.length_a   1.000
_cell.length_b   1.000
_cell.length_c   1.000
_cell.angle_alpha   90.00
_cell.angle_beta   90.00
_cell.angle_gamma   90.00
#
_symmetry.space_group_name_H-M   'P 1'
#
loop_
_entity.id
_entity.type
_entity.pdbx_description
1 polymer ?
#
loop_
_entity_poly.entity_id
_entity_poly.type
_entity_poly.pdbx_seq_one_letter_code
_entity_poly.pdbx_strand_id
1 'polypeptide(L)'
;MEETFRCKGPERIADLVVQGLEKAPSLSAHHRFSLPERCPAESWPAEPESEDLLRYALATLPAFNAFKSVVGQLGGVLLLYATCARNRMELATLEAAKMRFEEGLSALKARKVPPCATRHAFLLNAVAAELQTVLAHLSKIPDQPLARDAATGLTRRLKAAHSNLLKASDDRFGMVTVNFQQGCCACGKSPGRFPKSREG
;
A
#
# COMPACT_ATOMS: atom_id res chain seq x y z
N MET A 1 15.29 -1.40 40.93
CA MET A 1 14.86 -2.67 40.34
C MET A 1 14.43 -2.35 38.92
N GLU A 2 15.41 -2.20 38.03
CA GLU A 2 15.21 -1.85 36.61
C GLU A 2 14.97 -3.14 35.83
N GLU A 3 13.73 -3.35 35.41
CA GLU A 3 13.35 -4.50 34.59
C GLU A 3 13.63 -4.15 33.13
N THR A 4 14.80 -4.58 32.64
CA THR A 4 15.17 -4.51 31.22
C THR A 4 14.15 -5.29 30.39
N PHE A 5 13.27 -4.56 29.71
CA PHE A 5 12.29 -5.11 28.77
C PHE A 5 13.03 -5.70 27.56
N ARG A 6 13.36 -6.99 27.65
CA ARG A 6 13.96 -7.76 26.54
C ARG A 6 12.87 -7.98 25.49
N CYS A 7 12.88 -7.18 24.42
CA CYS A 7 12.10 -7.45 23.21
C CYS A 7 12.45 -8.85 22.69
N LYS A 8 11.60 -9.85 22.98
CA LYS A 8 11.74 -11.18 22.41
C LYS A 8 11.45 -11.12 20.91
N GLY A 9 12.51 -10.97 20.11
CA GLY A 9 12.58 -11.32 18.69
C GLY A 9 12.00 -10.30 17.69
N PRO A 10 12.64 -9.14 17.46
CA PRO A 10 12.27 -8.22 16.36
C PRO A 10 12.41 -8.87 14.96
N GLU A 11 13.29 -9.87 14.82
CA GLU A 11 13.58 -10.52 13.53
C GLU A 11 12.34 -11.20 12.92
N ARG A 12 11.50 -11.86 13.73
CA ARG A 12 10.32 -12.56 13.21
C ARG A 12 9.18 -11.65 12.77
N ILE A 13 9.07 -10.43 13.31
CA ILE A 13 8.02 -9.48 12.91
C ILE A 13 8.46 -8.75 11.64
N ALA A 14 9.73 -8.34 11.56
CA ALA A 14 10.31 -7.83 10.32
C ALA A 14 10.17 -8.86 9.20
N ASP A 15 10.49 -10.13 9.46
CA ASP A 15 10.31 -11.22 8.51
C ASP A 15 8.85 -11.41 8.09
N LEU A 16 7.85 -11.13 8.93
CA LEU A 16 6.43 -11.24 8.54
C LEU A 16 5.92 -10.04 7.77
N VAL A 17 6.45 -8.85 8.06
CA VAL A 17 6.17 -7.68 7.23
C VAL A 17 6.81 -7.90 5.85
N VAL A 18 8.06 -8.34 5.81
CA VAL A 18 8.81 -8.64 4.57
C VAL A 18 8.23 -9.86 3.83
N GLN A 19 8.13 -11.04 4.44
CA GLN A 19 7.54 -12.25 3.81
C GLN A 19 6.05 -12.09 3.52
N GLY A 20 5.34 -11.34 4.37
CA GLY A 20 3.99 -10.93 4.07
C GLY A 20 3.97 -10.16 2.76
N LEU A 21 4.84 -9.16 2.59
CA LEU A 21 5.00 -8.38 1.34
C LEU A 21 5.32 -9.28 0.13
N GLU A 22 6.01 -10.40 0.33
CA GLU A 22 6.46 -11.32 -0.72
C GLU A 22 5.45 -12.41 -1.12
N LYS A 23 4.62 -12.91 -0.19
CA LYS A 23 3.70 -14.03 -0.46
C LYS A 23 2.24 -13.59 -0.44
N ALA A 24 1.69 -13.31 -1.62
CA ALA A 24 0.25 -13.14 -1.79
C ALA A 24 -0.40 -14.48 -2.19
N PRO A 25 -1.34 -15.02 -1.40
CA PRO A 25 -2.39 -15.87 -1.95
C PRO A 25 -3.45 -15.01 -2.64
N SER A 26 -4.08 -15.56 -3.66
CA SER A 26 -5.27 -15.00 -4.30
C SER A 26 -6.44 -14.89 -3.31
N LEU A 27 -7.00 -13.69 -3.21
CA LEU A 27 -8.39 -13.29 -2.92
C LEU A 27 -9.15 -13.92 -1.71
N SER A 28 -9.72 -13.03 -0.89
CA SER A 28 -11.18 -12.92 -0.56
C SER A 28 -11.50 -12.63 0.91
N ALA A 29 -12.67 -11.99 1.11
CA ALA A 29 -13.40 -11.75 2.35
C ALA A 29 -12.85 -10.69 3.33
N HIS A 30 -13.37 -9.46 3.23
CA HIS A 30 -14.06 -8.72 4.33
C HIS A 30 -14.30 -7.24 3.95
N HIS A 31 -15.13 -7.02 2.92
CA HIS A 31 -16.11 -5.93 2.74
C HIS A 31 -16.64 -6.12 1.32
N ARG A 32 -17.90 -6.57 1.16
CA ARG A 32 -18.54 -6.64 -0.17
C ARG A 32 -18.86 -5.22 -0.62
N PHE A 33 -17.88 -4.56 -1.22
CA PHE A 33 -18.16 -3.56 -2.24
C PHE A 33 -18.46 -4.36 -3.51
N SER A 34 -19.74 -4.55 -3.82
CA SER A 34 -20.15 -5.24 -5.05
C SER A 34 -19.75 -4.39 -6.25
N LEU A 35 -18.98 -4.98 -7.17
CA LEU A 35 -18.74 -4.37 -8.48
C LEU A 35 -20.09 -4.24 -9.21
N PRO A 36 -20.38 -3.12 -9.90
CA PRO A 36 -21.52 -3.06 -10.79
C PRO A 36 -21.37 -4.11 -11.90
N GLU A 37 -22.41 -4.92 -12.13
CA GLU A 37 -22.41 -6.09 -13.04
C GLU A 37 -22.10 -5.78 -14.52
N ARG A 38 -21.92 -4.51 -14.89
CA ARG A 38 -21.73 -4.06 -16.28
C ARG A 38 -20.46 -3.25 -16.48
N CYS A 39 -19.31 -3.77 -16.04
CA CYS A 39 -18.01 -3.20 -16.42
C CYS A 39 -17.20 -4.24 -17.22
N PRO A 40 -16.81 -3.96 -18.47
CA PRO A 40 -15.94 -4.86 -19.22
C PRO A 40 -14.61 -5.06 -18.48
N ALA A 41 -14.00 -6.23 -18.68
CA ALA A 41 -12.89 -6.75 -17.90
C ALA A 41 -11.58 -5.95 -18.04
N GLU A 42 -11.49 -5.02 -18.98
CA GLU A 42 -10.32 -4.17 -19.21
C GLU A 42 -10.36 -2.93 -18.31
N SER A 43 -9.18 -2.54 -17.79
CA SER A 43 -9.01 -1.51 -16.76
C SER A 43 -9.40 -0.12 -17.25
N TRP A 44 -9.47 0.07 -18.57
CA TRP A 44 -9.84 1.31 -19.24
C TRP A 44 -10.41 1.00 -20.63
N PRO A 45 -11.24 1.88 -21.22
CA PRO A 45 -11.61 1.75 -22.63
C PRO A 45 -10.34 1.79 -23.53
N ALA A 46 -10.33 0.97 -24.57
CA ALA A 46 -9.22 0.83 -25.51
C ALA A 46 -8.91 2.15 -26.24
N GLU A 47 -9.95 2.92 -26.57
CA GLU A 47 -9.86 4.21 -27.24
C GLU A 47 -9.91 5.36 -26.20
N PRO A 48 -8.82 6.11 -25.96
CA PRO A 48 -8.80 7.24 -25.01
C PRO A 48 -9.53 8.50 -25.51
N GLU A 49 -10.32 8.41 -26.58
CA GLU A 49 -10.68 9.58 -27.39
C GLU A 49 -11.83 10.44 -26.84
N SER A 50 -12.53 10.01 -25.79
CA SER A 50 -13.57 10.86 -25.20
C SER A 50 -12.94 11.94 -24.30
N GLU A 51 -13.21 13.20 -24.60
CA GLU A 51 -12.81 14.36 -23.79
C GLU A 51 -13.18 14.21 -22.30
N ASP A 52 -14.30 13.52 -22.02
CA ASP A 52 -14.75 13.19 -20.66
C ASP A 52 -13.81 12.24 -19.90
N LEU A 53 -13.20 11.28 -20.59
CA LEU A 53 -12.22 10.37 -19.99
C LEU A 53 -10.93 11.09 -19.66
N LEU A 54 -10.45 11.96 -20.56
CA LEU A 54 -9.27 12.79 -20.30
C LEU A 54 -9.50 13.73 -19.11
N ARG A 55 -10.65 14.42 -19.09
CA ARG A 55 -11.04 15.29 -17.96
C ARG A 55 -11.11 14.51 -16.66
N TYR A 56 -11.68 13.30 -16.69
CA TYR A 56 -11.72 12.40 -15.54
C TYR A 56 -10.32 12.02 -15.06
N ALA A 57 -9.44 11.61 -15.98
CA ALA A 57 -8.10 11.18 -15.66
C ALA A 57 -7.28 12.31 -15.02
N LEU A 58 -7.31 13.51 -15.61
CA LEU A 58 -6.64 14.70 -15.08
C LEU A 58 -7.16 15.09 -13.69
N ALA A 59 -8.48 15.05 -13.48
CA ALA A 59 -9.08 15.33 -12.17
C ALA A 59 -8.76 14.26 -11.12
N THR A 60 -8.47 13.03 -11.55
CA THR A 60 -8.24 11.88 -10.66
C THR A 60 -6.75 11.67 -10.32
N LEU A 61 -5.84 12.14 -11.17
CA LEU A 61 -4.40 11.99 -11.01
C LEU A 61 -3.87 12.50 -9.65
N PRO A 62 -4.33 13.64 -9.09
CA PRO A 62 -3.93 14.08 -7.76
C PRO A 62 -4.29 13.07 -6.67
N ALA A 63 -5.49 12.49 -6.70
CA ALA A 63 -5.92 11.47 -5.75
C ALA A 63 -5.07 10.20 -5.86
N PHE A 64 -4.80 9.74 -7.09
CA PHE A 64 -3.94 8.58 -7.34
C PHE A 64 -2.53 8.78 -6.76
N ASN A 65 -1.91 9.92 -7.03
CA ASN A 65 -0.56 10.23 -6.53
C ASN A 65 -0.52 10.39 -5.02
N ALA A 66 -1.54 11.02 -4.43
CA ALA A 66 -1.69 11.12 -2.98
C ALA A 66 -1.77 9.73 -2.34
N PHE A 67 -2.64 8.85 -2.83
CA PHE A 67 -2.78 7.49 -2.30
C PHE A 67 -1.52 6.65 -2.50
N LYS A 68 -0.84 6.76 -3.65
CA LYS A 68 0.47 6.13 -3.87
C LYS A 68 1.49 6.57 -2.80
N SER A 69 1.54 7.87 -2.50
CA SER A 69 2.43 8.41 -1.47
C SER A 69 2.07 7.88 -0.08
N VAL A 70 0.78 7.87 0.27
CA VAL A 70 0.28 7.35 1.55
C VAL A 70 0.62 5.87 1.70
N VAL A 71 0.45 5.05 0.65
CA VAL A 71 0.84 3.63 0.70
C VAL A 71 2.32 3.47 1.06
N GLY A 72 3.20 4.24 0.41
CA GLY A 72 4.64 4.19 0.70
C GLY A 72 4.98 4.62 2.13
N GLN A 73 4.39 5.72 2.59
CA GLN A 73 4.58 6.25 3.95
C GLN A 73 4.11 5.25 5.02
N LEU A 74 2.91 4.70 4.86
CA LEU A 74 2.37 3.71 5.80
C LEU A 74 3.15 2.39 5.77
N GLY A 75 3.70 2.00 4.62
CA GLY A 75 4.59 0.86 4.51
C GLY A 75 5.87 1.06 5.33
N GLY A 76 6.49 2.24 5.21
CA GLY A 76 7.65 2.62 6.02
C GLY A 76 7.33 2.64 7.52
N VAL A 77 6.19 3.21 7.92
CA VAL A 77 5.74 3.21 9.31
C VAL A 77 5.59 1.78 9.84
N LEU A 78 4.84 0.91 9.15
CA LEU A 78 4.66 -0.48 9.58
C LEU A 78 5.98 -1.26 9.70
N LEU A 79 6.97 -0.98 8.85
CA LEU A 79 8.30 -1.57 8.94
C LEU A 79 9.07 -1.10 10.19
N LEU A 80 8.97 0.18 10.54
CA LEU A 80 9.60 0.71 11.76
C LEU A 80 8.96 0.11 13.04
N TYR A 81 7.62 -0.04 13.04
CA TYR A 81 6.91 -0.77 14.08
C TYR A 81 7.40 -2.22 14.23
N ALA A 82 7.68 -2.91 13.12
CA ALA A 82 8.15 -4.29 13.13
C ALA A 82 9.58 -4.46 13.66
N THR A 83 10.42 -3.43 13.50
CA THR A 83 11.83 -3.45 13.91
C THR A 83 12.07 -2.84 15.29
N CYS A 84 11.00 -2.43 15.99
CA CYS A 84 11.05 -1.74 17.29
C CYS A 84 11.88 -0.44 17.28
N ALA A 85 12.18 0.11 16.11
CA ALA A 85 12.98 1.32 15.94
C ALA A 85 12.08 2.56 16.00
N ARG A 86 11.38 2.75 17.12
CA ARG A 86 10.45 3.86 17.30
C ARG A 86 11.18 5.17 17.58
N ASN A 87 10.94 6.17 16.75
CA ASN A 87 11.46 7.53 16.95
C ASN A 87 10.41 8.60 16.56
N ARG A 88 10.67 9.87 16.89
CA ARG A 88 9.78 11.00 16.56
C ARG A 88 9.45 11.14 15.06
N MET A 89 10.27 10.55 14.18
CA MET A 89 10.07 10.58 12.73
C MET A 89 8.84 9.77 12.29
N GLU A 90 8.47 8.71 13.02
CA GLU A 90 7.25 7.95 12.74
C GLU A 90 5.99 8.80 12.88
N LEU A 91 5.90 9.60 13.95
CA LEU A 91 4.74 10.45 14.20
C LEU A 91 4.60 11.53 13.14
N ALA A 92 5.71 12.18 12.77
CA ALA A 92 5.74 13.14 11.67
C ALA A 92 5.34 12.50 10.33
N THR A 93 5.78 11.26 10.07
CA THR A 93 5.40 10.52 8.87
C THR A 93 3.92 10.16 8.86
N LEU A 94 3.35 9.77 10.00
CA LEU A 94 1.92 9.45 10.12
C LEU A 94 1.05 10.70 9.91
N GLU A 95 1.42 11.85 10.49
CA GLU A 95 0.70 13.10 10.24
C GLU A 95 0.81 13.56 8.79
N ALA A 96 2.01 13.45 8.20
CA ALA A 96 2.22 13.69 6.78
C ALA A 96 1.35 12.79 5.87
N ALA A 97 1.15 11.53 6.26
CA ALA A 97 0.29 10.58 5.56
C ALA A 97 -1.20 10.92 5.71
N LYS A 98 -1.64 11.37 6.90
CA LYS A 98 -3.02 11.83 7.12
C LYS A 98 -3.35 13.04 6.24
N MET A 99 -2.49 14.05 6.22
CA MET A 99 -2.71 15.25 5.39
C MET A 99 -2.83 14.88 3.90
N ARG A 100 -1.90 14.07 3.39
CA ARG A 100 -1.94 13.58 2.00
C ARG A 100 -3.18 12.74 1.71
N PHE A 101 -3.62 11.94 2.67
CA PHE A 101 -4.84 11.15 2.53
C PHE A 101 -6.07 12.05 2.37
N GLU A 102 -6.20 13.10 3.17
CA GLU A 102 -7.29 14.07 3.08
C GLU A 102 -7.27 14.86 1.76
N GLU A 103 -6.09 15.27 1.30
CA GLU A 103 -5.91 15.88 -0.04
C GLU A 103 -6.40 14.93 -1.15
N GLY A 104 -6.01 13.66 -1.07
CA GLY A 104 -6.44 12.63 -2.01
C GLY A 104 -7.94 12.38 -1.97
N LEU A 105 -8.55 12.34 -0.78
CA LEU A 105 -10.00 12.22 -0.61
C LEU A 105 -10.75 13.43 -1.18
N SER A 106 -10.23 14.64 -0.99
CA SER A 106 -10.83 15.85 -1.53
C SER A 106 -10.86 15.81 -3.06
N ALA A 107 -9.73 15.49 -3.70
CA ALA A 107 -9.65 15.31 -5.15
C ALA A 107 -10.58 14.19 -5.65
N LEU A 108 -10.66 13.08 -4.91
CA LEU A 108 -11.53 11.95 -5.21
C LEU A 108 -13.02 12.33 -5.19
N LYS A 109 -13.43 13.25 -4.30
CA LYS A 109 -14.81 13.77 -4.22
C LYS A 109 -15.12 14.80 -5.29
N ALA A 110 -14.13 15.60 -5.70
CA ALA A 110 -14.32 16.67 -6.67
C ALA A 110 -14.47 16.19 -8.13
N ARG A 111 -14.00 14.98 -8.45
CA ARG A 111 -14.07 14.44 -9.82
C ARG A 111 -15.50 14.09 -10.25
N LYS A 112 -15.79 14.27 -11.54
CA LYS A 112 -16.98 13.70 -12.20
C LYS A 112 -16.61 12.36 -12.82
N VAL A 113 -17.32 11.28 -12.47
CA VAL A 113 -17.04 9.93 -12.99
C VAL A 113 -17.88 9.67 -14.25
N PRO A 114 -17.27 9.53 -15.44
CA PRO A 114 -18.00 9.11 -16.63
C PRO A 114 -18.35 7.61 -16.55
N PRO A 115 -19.42 7.14 -17.23
CA PRO A 115 -19.85 5.73 -17.16
C PRO A 115 -18.74 4.73 -17.48
N CYS A 116 -17.89 5.04 -18.47
CA CYS A 116 -16.76 4.22 -18.90
C CYS A 116 -15.65 4.07 -17.84
N ALA A 117 -15.59 4.96 -16.83
CA ALA A 117 -14.56 4.95 -15.78
C ALA A 117 -15.08 4.46 -14.42
N THR A 118 -16.30 3.89 -14.37
CA THR A 118 -16.93 3.43 -13.12
C THR A 118 -16.06 2.42 -12.37
N ARG A 119 -15.43 1.47 -13.09
CA ARG A 119 -14.52 0.48 -12.51
C ARG A 119 -13.27 1.12 -11.90
N HIS A 120 -12.65 2.06 -12.59
CA HIS A 120 -11.48 2.77 -12.08
C HIS A 120 -11.83 3.59 -10.82
N ALA A 121 -12.96 4.30 -10.84
CA ALA A 121 -13.47 5.02 -9.68
C ALA A 121 -13.72 4.09 -8.48
N PHE A 122 -14.29 2.91 -8.73
CA PHE A 122 -14.50 1.88 -7.71
C PHE A 122 -13.18 1.43 -7.09
N LEU A 123 -12.15 1.15 -7.90
CA LEU A 123 -10.83 0.73 -7.40
C LEU A 123 -10.22 1.80 -6.49
N LEU A 124 -10.26 3.07 -6.87
CA LEU A 124 -9.75 4.16 -6.04
C LEU A 124 -10.55 4.37 -4.75
N ASN A 125 -11.85 4.16 -4.78
CA ASN A 125 -12.67 4.20 -3.56
C ASN A 125 -12.30 3.05 -2.61
N ALA A 126 -12.02 1.86 -3.15
CA ALA A 126 -11.54 0.72 -2.36
C ALA A 126 -10.16 0.99 -1.76
N VAL A 127 -9.24 1.63 -2.51
CA VAL A 127 -7.95 2.10 -1.96
C VAL A 127 -8.18 3.05 -0.79
N ALA A 128 -9.03 4.06 -0.96
CA ALA A 128 -9.30 5.04 0.07
C ALA A 128 -9.87 4.40 1.36
N ALA A 129 -10.78 3.43 1.23
CA ALA A 129 -11.35 2.71 2.38
C ALA A 129 -10.30 1.89 3.16
N GLU A 130 -9.40 1.20 2.47
CA GLU A 130 -8.32 0.45 3.12
C GLU A 130 -7.34 1.38 3.82
N LEU A 131 -6.93 2.48 3.16
CA LEU A 131 -6.02 3.48 3.73
C LEU A 131 -6.63 4.16 4.96
N GLN A 132 -7.92 4.54 4.89
CA GLN A 132 -8.63 5.10 6.03
C GLN A 132 -8.61 4.15 7.23
N THR A 133 -8.85 2.86 6.99
CA THR A 133 -8.84 1.85 8.06
C THR A 133 -7.46 1.72 8.69
N VAL A 134 -6.39 1.71 7.88
CA VAL A 134 -5.02 1.65 8.39
C VAL A 134 -4.67 2.90 9.19
N LEU A 135 -4.96 4.09 8.67
CA LEU A 135 -4.72 5.37 9.35
C LEU A 135 -5.48 5.47 10.67
N ALA A 136 -6.77 5.10 10.68
CA ALA A 136 -7.61 5.13 11.87
C ALA A 136 -7.09 4.18 12.96
N HIS A 137 -6.52 3.04 12.57
CA HIS A 137 -5.91 2.12 13.53
C HIS A 137 -4.59 2.66 14.03
N LEU A 138 -3.68 3.09 13.15
CA LEU A 138 -2.37 3.63 13.52
C LEU A 138 -2.47 4.87 14.42
N SER A 139 -3.51 5.68 14.25
CA SER A 139 -3.78 6.86 15.08
C SER A 139 -4.20 6.55 16.51
N LYS A 140 -4.64 5.31 16.77
CA LYS A 140 -5.13 4.85 18.08
C LYS A 140 -4.11 3.99 18.82
N ILE A 141 -3.02 3.59 18.16
CA ILE A 141 -2.00 2.76 18.79
C ILE A 141 -1.28 3.63 19.84
N PRO A 142 -1.28 3.24 21.13
CA PRO A 142 -0.50 3.92 22.15
C PRO A 142 1.01 3.79 21.89
N ASP A 143 1.85 4.42 22.71
CA ASP A 143 3.33 4.31 22.63
C ASP A 143 3.88 2.88 22.88
N GLN A 144 3.03 1.87 22.90
CA GLN A 144 3.37 0.46 23.03
C GLN A 144 3.62 -0.22 21.67
N PRO A 145 4.47 -1.27 21.62
CA PRO A 145 4.72 -2.03 20.42
C PRO A 145 3.43 -2.65 19.86
N LEU A 146 3.31 -2.62 18.53
CA LEU A 146 2.12 -3.16 17.86
C LEU A 146 2.07 -4.67 18.02
N ALA A 147 0.94 -5.19 18.53
CA ALA A 147 0.71 -6.62 18.61
C ALA A 147 0.87 -7.25 17.22
N ARG A 148 1.53 -8.42 17.15
CA ARG A 148 1.86 -9.11 15.90
C ARG A 148 0.64 -9.32 14.98
N ASP A 149 -0.50 -9.66 15.56
CA ASP A 149 -1.74 -9.91 14.80
C ASP A 149 -2.30 -8.60 14.21
N ALA A 150 -2.21 -7.50 14.96
CA ALA A 150 -2.59 -6.19 14.48
C ALA A 150 -1.66 -5.73 13.34
N ALA A 151 -0.34 -5.88 13.48
CA ALA A 151 0.63 -5.58 12.43
C ALA A 151 0.35 -6.38 11.15
N THR A 152 0.05 -7.67 11.29
CA THR A 152 -0.30 -8.55 10.16
C THR A 152 -1.60 -8.08 9.48
N GLY A 153 -2.62 -7.74 10.26
CA GLY A 153 -3.88 -7.21 9.76
C GLY A 153 -3.73 -5.90 8.98
N LEU A 154 -2.96 -4.94 9.50
CA LEU A 154 -2.68 -3.68 8.83
C LEU A 154 -1.87 -3.88 7.54
N THR A 155 -0.86 -4.73 7.59
CA THR A 155 -0.04 -5.05 6.42
C THR A 155 -0.88 -5.66 5.31
N ARG A 156 -1.85 -6.54 5.63
CA ARG A 156 -2.78 -7.11 4.65
C ARG A 156 -3.65 -6.04 3.98
N ARG A 157 -4.17 -5.09 4.75
CA ARG A 157 -4.98 -3.98 4.22
C ARG A 157 -4.18 -3.06 3.32
N LEU A 158 -2.95 -2.73 3.73
CA LEU A 158 -2.05 -1.90 2.93
C LEU A 158 -1.71 -2.55 1.58
N LYS A 159 -1.55 -3.87 1.54
CA LYS A 159 -1.40 -4.62 0.28
C LYS A 159 -2.65 -4.60 -0.58
N ALA A 160 -3.84 -4.73 0.01
CA ALA A 160 -5.09 -4.63 -0.73
C ALA A 160 -5.21 -3.24 -1.39
N ALA A 161 -4.84 -2.17 -0.66
CA ALA A 161 -4.74 -0.83 -1.21
C ALA A 161 -3.73 -0.75 -2.37
N HIS A 162 -2.51 -1.25 -2.19
CA HIS A 162 -1.48 -1.25 -3.24
C HIS A 162 -1.90 -2.06 -4.48
N SER A 163 -2.50 -3.24 -4.30
CA SER A 163 -3.01 -4.07 -5.40
C SER A 163 -4.12 -3.36 -6.18
N ASN A 164 -5.02 -2.65 -5.50
CA ASN A 164 -6.05 -1.87 -6.17
C ASN A 164 -5.47 -0.64 -6.89
N LEU A 165 -4.43 0.01 -6.36
CA LEU A 165 -3.69 1.06 -7.06
C LEU A 165 -2.99 0.53 -8.33
N LEU A 166 -2.37 -0.65 -8.26
CA LEU A 166 -1.78 -1.30 -9.43
C LEU A 166 -2.83 -1.56 -10.51
N LYS A 167 -4.01 -2.08 -10.13
CA LYS A 167 -5.13 -2.29 -11.07
C LYS A 167 -5.72 -0.99 -11.63
N ALA A 168 -5.63 0.09 -10.86
CA ALA A 168 -6.05 1.42 -11.27
C ALA A 168 -4.97 2.18 -12.07
N SER A 169 -3.77 1.62 -12.21
CA SER A 169 -2.69 2.29 -12.94
C SER A 169 -3.01 2.36 -14.44
N ASP A 170 -2.62 3.47 -15.06
CA ASP A 170 -2.69 3.70 -16.51
C ASP A 170 -1.57 4.65 -16.94
N ASP A 171 -0.63 4.12 -17.71
CA ASP A 171 0.56 4.84 -18.16
C ASP A 171 0.19 6.00 -19.10
N ARG A 172 -0.92 5.90 -19.84
CA ARG A 172 -1.37 6.95 -20.78
C ARG A 172 -1.70 8.25 -20.05
N PHE A 173 -2.11 8.17 -18.79
CA PHE A 173 -2.46 9.31 -17.95
C PHE A 173 -1.41 9.61 -16.87
N GLY A 174 -0.23 9.00 -16.95
CA GLY A 174 0.83 9.13 -15.94
C GLY A 174 0.49 8.51 -14.58
N MET A 175 -0.54 7.65 -14.52
CA MET A 175 -0.94 6.93 -13.31
C MET A 175 -0.10 5.67 -13.14
N VAL A 176 1.21 5.85 -12.92
CA VAL A 176 2.14 4.74 -12.78
C VAL A 176 2.43 4.48 -11.30
N THR A 177 2.38 3.22 -10.90
CA THR A 177 2.92 2.75 -9.62
C THR A 177 4.07 1.77 -9.85
N VAL A 178 5.03 1.76 -8.93
CA VAL A 178 6.11 0.76 -8.97
C VAL A 178 5.56 -0.55 -8.42
N ASN A 179 5.73 -1.63 -9.17
CA ASN A 179 5.47 -2.97 -8.66
C ASN A 179 6.64 -3.42 -7.78
N PHE A 180 6.49 -3.25 -6.46
CA PHE A 180 7.52 -3.65 -5.48
C PHE A 180 7.81 -5.16 -5.46
N GLN A 181 6.96 -6.01 -6.07
CA GLN A 181 7.23 -7.44 -6.19
C GLN A 181 8.47 -7.73 -7.07
N GLN A 182 8.88 -6.78 -7.92
CA GLN A 182 10.07 -6.94 -8.77
C GLN A 182 11.35 -6.34 -8.16
N GLY A 183 11.24 -5.50 -7.13
CA GLY A 183 12.37 -4.76 -6.56
C GLY A 183 13.09 -5.46 -5.40
N CYS A 184 12.46 -6.44 -4.75
CA CYS A 184 13.00 -7.04 -3.52
C CYS A 184 13.78 -8.36 -3.72
N CYS A 185 14.17 -8.70 -4.96
CA CYS A 185 14.95 -9.92 -5.25
C CYS A 185 16.42 -9.87 -4.76
N ALA A 186 16.85 -8.81 -4.08
CA ALA A 186 18.23 -8.70 -3.57
C ALA A 186 18.49 -9.46 -2.25
N CYS A 187 17.46 -9.95 -1.55
CA CYS A 187 17.62 -10.60 -0.24
C CYS A 187 17.65 -12.14 -0.27
N GLY A 188 17.70 -12.76 -1.46
CA GLY A 188 17.67 -14.22 -1.62
C GLY A 188 18.97 -14.90 -2.04
N LYS A 189 20.09 -14.17 -2.20
CA LYS A 189 21.38 -14.83 -2.45
C LYS A 189 21.95 -15.32 -1.12
N SER A 190 21.72 -16.59 -0.83
CA SER A 190 22.53 -17.42 0.08
C SER A 190 24.01 -17.03 -0.04
N PRO A 191 24.78 -16.95 1.05
CA PRO A 191 26.21 -16.70 0.96
C PRO A 191 26.81 -17.80 0.08
N GLY A 192 27.20 -17.40 -1.14
CA GLY A 192 27.91 -18.26 -2.07
C GLY A 192 29.14 -18.78 -1.36
N ARG A 193 29.15 -20.08 -1.09
CA ARG A 193 30.29 -20.83 -0.63
C ARG A 193 31.42 -20.57 -1.63
N PHE A 194 32.41 -19.76 -1.24
CA PHE A 194 33.63 -19.58 -2.01
C PHE A 194 34.27 -20.97 -2.26
N PRO A 195 34.55 -21.37 -3.50
CA PRO A 195 35.36 -22.54 -3.74
C PRO A 195 36.76 -22.26 -3.20
N LYS A 196 37.23 -23.12 -2.27
CA LYS A 196 38.63 -23.10 -1.84
C LYS A 196 39.51 -23.33 -3.07
N SER A 197 40.35 -22.35 -3.37
CA SER A 197 41.50 -22.50 -4.25
C SER A 197 42.30 -23.72 -3.80
N ARG A 198 42.45 -24.71 -4.69
CA ARG A 198 43.51 -25.72 -4.55
C ARG A 198 44.83 -25.00 -4.85
N GLU A 199 45.59 -24.74 -3.80
CA GLU A 199 47.05 -24.61 -3.94
C GLU A 199 47.64 -26.02 -4.01
N GLY A 200 48.68 -26.15 -4.83
CA GLY A 200 49.26 -27.42 -5.29
C GLY A 200 50.13 -28.16 -4.27
#